data_AF-A0AAV8A7Q2-F1
#
_entry.id   AF-A0AAV8A7Q2-F1
#
_cell.length_a   1.000
_cell.length_b   1.000
_cell.length_c   1.000
_cell.angle_alpha   90.00
_cell.angle_beta   90.00
_cell.angle_gamma   90.00
#
_symmetry.space_group_name_H-M   'P 1'
#
loop_
_entity.id
_entity.type
_entity.pdbx_description
1 polymer ?
#
loop_
_entity_poly.entity_id
_entity_poly.type
_entity_poly.pdbx_seq_one_letter_code
_entity_poly.pdbx_strand_id
1 'polypeptide(L)'
;MNNLILTSIFLTTLSLVCSLSGTFWQMTDQHYDWAYKPGSNPVRGVCREGKGLAGLYGDYNCDVPWSVIESAIKKMKEIDPNPDFILNSGDSYPHAGGTIDDVAETVKNTTEILRKYFPDTPIIYSPGNHDFYPCHCCPAGPNFWLAVLSDQIKPLLNEEQRATFAQGGYYSTVVGDLRIVSLNTVLYYSQNKDTAKGEGDLSEQYAFVKSELDKAKKYNQKVLIVGHVPPGFDCDGGGHQFHPQFNVPYLQAFDTHPEKSRIIGQIYGHTHHDSYRLSNGSGVLFVAPSVDPWLDFWAQNQTANNPAMARRFFYDQDNLNLLKYEQYWMDLTLANLNDKIDWQLEYQSDKAPFYLPDLSLKSFINLTYKLENDLVLFDNYYNLHYVQYPQIQCNSLCKKKQICGLKYLYDSDYEKCRKN
;
A
#
# COMPACT_ATOMS: atom_id res chain seq x y z
N MET A 1 30.08 61.95 -34.86
CA MET A 1 28.72 61.37 -34.88
C MET A 1 28.70 60.37 -36.03
N ASN A 2 28.64 59.04 -35.90
CA ASN A 2 28.13 58.15 -34.85
C ASN A 2 28.91 56.82 -34.92
N ASN A 3 29.28 56.26 -33.77
CA ASN A 3 29.69 54.86 -33.63
C ASN A 3 28.43 54.01 -33.45
N LEU A 4 28.18 53.04 -34.35
CA LEU A 4 27.18 51.99 -34.13
C LEU A 4 27.84 50.82 -33.39
N ILE A 5 27.42 50.60 -32.14
CA ILE A 5 27.73 49.40 -31.37
C ILE A 5 26.67 48.36 -31.72
N LEU A 6 27.09 47.23 -32.31
CA LEU A 6 26.26 46.04 -32.46
C LEU A 6 26.22 45.29 -31.12
N THR A 7 25.13 45.40 -30.40
CA THR A 7 24.80 44.53 -29.26
C THR A 7 24.17 43.25 -29.78
N SER A 8 24.90 42.13 -29.66
CA SER A 8 24.37 40.79 -29.89
C SER A 8 23.49 40.40 -28.69
N ILE A 9 22.19 40.27 -28.92
CA ILE A 9 21.23 39.80 -27.92
C ILE A 9 21.21 38.27 -28.01
N PHE A 10 21.83 37.60 -27.03
CA PHE A 10 21.60 36.18 -26.80
C PHE A 10 20.19 36.00 -26.22
N LEU A 11 19.21 35.63 -27.05
CA LEU A 11 17.96 35.07 -26.56
C LEU A 11 18.25 33.65 -26.04
N THR A 12 18.44 33.51 -24.73
CA THR A 12 18.28 32.21 -24.07
C THR A 12 16.80 31.89 -24.05
N THR A 13 16.34 31.07 -24.99
CA THR A 13 15.04 30.43 -24.93
C THR A 13 15.03 29.50 -23.72
N LEU A 14 14.55 29.99 -22.58
CA LEU A 14 14.21 29.13 -21.45
C LEU A 14 12.97 28.35 -21.87
N SER A 15 13.18 27.22 -22.55
CA SER A 15 12.12 26.25 -22.81
C SER A 15 11.63 25.78 -21.44
N LEU A 16 10.46 26.28 -21.04
CA LEU A 16 9.72 25.76 -19.92
C LEU A 16 9.34 24.32 -20.32
N VAL A 17 10.17 23.35 -19.95
CA VAL A 17 9.84 21.93 -20.08
C VAL A 17 8.71 21.70 -19.07
N CYS A 18 7.48 21.78 -19.55
CA CYS A 18 6.34 21.32 -18.80
C CYS A 18 6.46 19.80 -18.79
N SER A 19 7.10 19.22 -17.75
CA SER A 19 7.12 17.77 -17.64
C SER A 19 5.69 17.32 -17.39
N LEU A 20 5.23 16.39 -18.22
CA LEU A 20 3.93 15.78 -18.05
C LEU A 20 4.02 14.85 -16.83
N SER A 21 3.06 14.95 -15.92
CA SER A 21 2.98 14.08 -14.75
C SER A 21 2.01 12.94 -15.04
N GLY A 22 2.46 11.70 -14.89
CA GLY A 22 1.61 10.52 -14.86
C GLY A 22 1.01 10.34 -13.47
N THR A 23 -0.10 9.61 -13.39
CA THR A 23 -0.80 9.34 -12.13
C THR A 23 -1.19 7.87 -12.00
N PHE A 24 -1.21 7.38 -10.77
CA PHE A 24 -1.78 6.07 -10.46
C PHE A 24 -2.41 6.06 -9.07
N TRP A 25 -3.42 5.22 -8.89
CA TRP A 25 -4.03 4.99 -7.57
C TRP A 25 -3.42 3.77 -6.88
N GLN A 26 -3.40 3.81 -5.55
CA GLN A 26 -3.29 2.65 -4.69
C GLN A 26 -4.53 2.57 -3.80
N MET A 27 -5.23 1.43 -3.85
CA MET A 27 -6.31 1.04 -2.93
C MET A 27 -5.92 -0.30 -2.29
N THR A 28 -6.24 -0.48 -1.01
CA THR A 28 -5.80 -1.66 -0.23
C THR A 28 -6.76 -1.93 0.90
N ASP A 29 -6.77 -3.18 1.39
CA ASP A 29 -7.41 -3.58 2.65
C ASP A 29 -8.88 -3.13 2.67
N GLN A 30 -9.65 -3.65 1.70
CA GLN A 30 -11.06 -3.27 1.54
C GLN A 30 -11.97 -3.98 2.53
N HIS A 31 -11.61 -5.20 2.95
CA HIS A 31 -12.35 -6.04 3.89
C HIS A 31 -13.88 -5.91 3.78
N TYR A 32 -14.43 -6.43 2.70
CA TYR A 32 -15.86 -6.31 2.42
C TYR A 32 -16.71 -7.22 3.33
N ASP A 33 -17.39 -6.66 4.32
CA ASP A 33 -18.43 -7.39 5.06
C ASP A 33 -19.70 -7.52 4.20
N TRP A 34 -19.80 -8.63 3.46
CA TRP A 34 -20.95 -8.92 2.60
C TRP A 34 -22.29 -9.06 3.33
N ALA A 35 -22.26 -9.25 4.64
CA ALA A 35 -23.45 -9.40 5.47
C ALA A 35 -23.63 -8.25 6.47
N TYR A 36 -22.94 -7.11 6.27
CA TYR A 36 -23.07 -5.92 7.10
C TYR A 36 -24.53 -5.45 7.20
N LYS A 37 -25.00 -5.15 8.42
CA LYS A 37 -26.35 -4.65 8.71
C LYS A 37 -26.30 -3.42 9.62
N PRO A 38 -26.70 -2.24 9.13
CA PRO A 38 -26.83 -1.06 9.97
C PRO A 38 -27.72 -1.32 11.19
N GLY A 39 -27.32 -0.80 12.35
CA GLY A 39 -27.99 -1.02 13.63
C GLY A 39 -27.77 -2.40 14.25
N SER A 40 -26.85 -3.23 13.72
CA SER A 40 -26.42 -4.47 14.36
C SER A 40 -25.50 -4.23 15.56
N ASN A 41 -25.17 -5.29 16.29
CA ASN A 41 -24.15 -5.22 17.33
C ASN A 41 -22.75 -5.19 16.72
N PRO A 42 -21.91 -4.19 17.07
CA PRO A 42 -20.53 -4.13 16.60
C PRO A 42 -19.65 -5.08 17.43
N VAL A 43 -19.47 -6.31 16.94
CA VAL A 43 -18.77 -7.37 17.68
C VAL A 43 -17.66 -7.97 16.82
N ARG A 44 -16.41 -7.73 17.25
CA ARG A 44 -15.22 -8.50 16.87
C ARG A 44 -15.08 -8.75 15.36
N GLY A 45 -14.98 -7.69 14.56
CA GLY A 45 -14.68 -7.83 13.13
C GLY A 45 -15.86 -7.63 12.22
N VAL A 46 -17.08 -7.95 12.64
CA VAL A 46 -18.24 -7.90 11.75
C VAL A 46 -19.50 -7.35 12.40
N CYS A 47 -20.38 -6.80 11.57
CA CYS A 47 -21.61 -6.14 11.99
C CYS A 47 -22.82 -6.80 11.30
N ARG A 48 -23.14 -8.05 11.68
CA ARG A 48 -24.11 -8.89 10.95
C ARG A 48 -25.41 -9.20 11.68
N GLU A 49 -25.41 -9.17 13.01
CA GLU A 49 -26.51 -9.68 13.84
C GLU A 49 -26.73 -8.87 15.13
N GLY A 50 -27.84 -9.12 15.81
CA GLY A 50 -28.23 -8.42 17.02
C GLY A 50 -28.70 -6.98 16.78
N LYS A 51 -28.83 -6.20 17.85
CA LYS A 51 -29.28 -4.81 17.82
C LYS A 51 -28.31 -3.95 18.61
N GLY A 52 -27.60 -3.06 17.91
CA GLY A 52 -26.58 -2.16 18.44
C GLY A 52 -26.56 -0.82 17.73
N LEU A 53 -25.37 -0.22 17.64
CA LEU A 53 -25.15 1.14 17.15
C LEU A 53 -24.31 1.20 15.86
N ALA A 54 -24.12 0.06 15.18
CA ALA A 54 -23.40 0.02 13.92
C ALA A 54 -24.00 1.02 12.92
N GLY A 55 -23.16 1.88 12.36
CA GLY A 55 -23.57 2.95 11.46
C GLY A 55 -24.07 2.46 10.09
N LEU A 56 -24.52 3.38 9.24
CA LEU A 56 -24.89 3.05 7.87
C LEU A 56 -23.67 2.77 6.99
N TYR A 57 -22.54 3.43 7.28
CA TYR A 57 -21.33 3.40 6.49
C TYR A 57 -20.16 2.69 7.17
N GLY A 58 -20.43 1.91 8.21
CA GLY A 58 -19.39 1.22 8.97
C GLY A 58 -19.38 1.58 10.45
N ASP A 59 -18.55 0.86 11.18
CA ASP A 59 -18.29 1.02 12.61
C ASP A 59 -16.83 0.63 12.84
N TYR A 60 -16.10 1.32 13.73
CA TYR A 60 -14.68 1.02 13.98
C TYR A 60 -14.45 -0.39 14.56
N ASN A 61 -15.48 -1.12 14.99
CA ASN A 61 -15.33 -2.51 15.42
C ASN A 61 -15.64 -3.53 14.32
N CYS A 62 -15.93 -3.08 13.10
CA CYS A 62 -16.44 -3.89 12.01
C CYS A 62 -15.78 -3.56 10.68
N ASP A 63 -15.68 -4.59 9.87
CA ASP A 63 -15.37 -4.46 8.47
C ASP A 63 -16.47 -3.70 7.71
N VAL A 64 -16.12 -3.09 6.57
CA VAL A 64 -17.00 -2.14 5.86
C VAL A 64 -18.11 -2.77 5.01
N PRO A 65 -19.27 -2.09 4.89
CA PRO A 65 -20.28 -2.44 3.90
C PRO A 65 -19.85 -2.08 2.47
N TRP A 66 -20.46 -2.75 1.48
CA TRP A 66 -20.22 -2.51 0.05
C TRP A 66 -20.37 -1.05 -0.38
N SER A 67 -21.28 -0.31 0.26
CA SER A 67 -21.55 1.10 -0.03
C SER A 67 -20.32 1.98 0.11
N VAL A 68 -19.45 1.69 1.09
CA VAL A 68 -18.18 2.42 1.29
C VAL A 68 -17.22 2.13 0.15
N ILE A 69 -16.97 0.85 -0.15
CA ILE A 69 -16.06 0.41 -1.21
C ILE A 69 -16.49 0.98 -2.57
N GLU A 70 -17.76 0.84 -2.95
CA GLU A 70 -18.23 1.37 -4.23
C GLU A 70 -18.17 2.90 -4.26
N SER A 71 -18.48 3.59 -3.15
CA SER A 71 -18.38 5.05 -3.10
C SER A 71 -16.94 5.55 -3.25
N ALA A 72 -15.96 4.84 -2.68
CA ALA A 72 -14.55 5.16 -2.80
C ALA A 72 -14.11 5.09 -4.26
N ILE A 73 -14.47 4.01 -4.95
CA ILE A 73 -14.13 3.78 -6.36
C ILE A 73 -14.81 4.81 -7.28
N LYS A 74 -16.08 5.16 -7.01
CA LYS A 74 -16.77 6.26 -7.70
C LYS A 74 -16.01 7.57 -7.53
N LYS A 75 -15.58 7.87 -6.30
CA LYS A 75 -14.83 9.10 -6.03
C LYS A 75 -13.45 9.12 -6.69
N MET A 76 -12.73 7.99 -6.70
CA MET A 76 -11.48 7.86 -7.46
C MET A 76 -11.71 8.24 -8.93
N LYS A 77 -12.79 7.73 -9.54
CA LYS A 77 -13.16 8.02 -10.94
C LYS A 77 -13.51 9.49 -11.16
N GLU A 78 -14.17 10.14 -10.20
CA GLU A 78 -14.47 11.57 -10.25
C GLU A 78 -13.20 12.43 -10.19
N ILE A 79 -12.25 12.07 -9.33
CA ILE A 79 -11.02 12.85 -9.10
C ILE A 79 -10.01 12.66 -10.24
N ASP A 80 -9.83 11.42 -10.67
CA ASP A 80 -8.93 11.05 -11.75
C ASP A 80 -9.57 9.97 -12.62
N PRO A 81 -10.24 10.36 -13.72
CA PRO A 81 -10.97 9.40 -14.53
C PRO A 81 -10.06 8.50 -15.37
N ASN A 82 -8.82 8.92 -15.65
CA ASN A 82 -7.92 8.24 -16.56
C ASN A 82 -6.50 8.14 -15.96
N PRO A 83 -6.33 7.50 -14.79
CA PRO A 83 -5.01 7.22 -14.26
C PRO A 83 -4.29 6.21 -15.17
N ASP A 84 -2.96 6.26 -15.18
CA ASP A 84 -2.14 5.36 -16.01
C ASP A 84 -2.31 3.89 -15.59
N PHE A 85 -2.53 3.65 -14.29
CA PHE A 85 -2.87 2.33 -13.72
C PHE A 85 -3.46 2.46 -12.31
N ILE A 86 -3.97 1.34 -11.78
CA ILE A 86 -4.46 1.21 -10.40
C ILE A 86 -3.76 0.02 -9.75
N LEU A 87 -3.26 0.21 -8.54
CA LEU A 87 -2.76 -0.84 -7.66
C LEU A 87 -3.86 -1.23 -6.68
N ASN A 88 -4.23 -2.51 -6.67
CA ASN A 88 -5.06 -3.12 -5.65
C ASN A 88 -4.19 -4.08 -4.83
N SER A 89 -3.69 -3.64 -3.67
CA SER A 89 -2.76 -4.42 -2.86
C SER A 89 -3.41 -5.40 -1.88
N GLY A 90 -4.63 -5.88 -2.18
CA GLY A 90 -5.21 -7.07 -1.56
C GLY A 90 -6.00 -6.83 -0.27
N ASP A 91 -6.37 -7.92 0.39
CA ASP A 91 -7.25 -8.00 1.57
C ASP A 91 -8.66 -7.50 1.27
N SER A 92 -9.32 -8.23 0.37
CA SER A 92 -10.72 -8.00 0.00
C SER A 92 -11.69 -8.63 0.99
N TYR A 93 -11.34 -9.75 1.61
CA TYR A 93 -12.24 -10.52 2.47
C TYR A 93 -12.19 -10.03 3.93
N PRO A 94 -13.32 -9.98 4.66
CA PRO A 94 -13.39 -9.45 6.02
C PRO A 94 -12.69 -10.35 7.04
N HIS A 95 -12.48 -9.83 8.24
CA HIS A 95 -12.07 -10.48 9.48
C HIS A 95 -13.17 -11.39 10.03
N ALA A 96 -13.68 -12.29 9.19
CA ALA A 96 -14.80 -13.17 9.46
C ALA A 96 -14.49 -14.63 9.10
N GLY A 97 -15.22 -15.55 9.73
CA GLY A 97 -15.32 -16.91 9.20
C GLY A 97 -16.13 -16.94 7.90
N GLY A 98 -16.02 -18.04 7.17
CA GLY A 98 -16.85 -18.33 6.00
C GLY A 98 -16.33 -19.55 5.26
N THR A 99 -16.55 -19.57 3.95
CA THR A 99 -16.19 -20.68 3.07
C THR A 99 -15.17 -20.24 2.02
N ILE A 100 -14.60 -21.23 1.33
CA ILE A 100 -13.80 -21.02 0.12
C ILE A 100 -14.50 -20.12 -0.91
N ASP A 101 -15.79 -20.37 -1.13
CA ASP A 101 -16.56 -19.67 -2.15
C ASP A 101 -16.78 -18.20 -1.76
N ASP A 102 -17.03 -17.93 -0.47
CA ASP A 102 -17.17 -16.55 0.04
C ASP A 102 -15.89 -15.73 -0.20
N VAL A 103 -14.71 -16.31 0.05
CA VAL A 103 -13.42 -15.64 -0.19
C VAL A 103 -13.21 -15.38 -1.68
N ALA A 104 -13.38 -16.41 -2.51
CA ALA A 104 -13.19 -16.30 -3.95
C ALA A 104 -14.17 -15.29 -4.59
N GLU A 105 -15.44 -15.33 -4.21
CA GLU A 105 -16.46 -14.39 -4.69
C GLU A 105 -16.17 -12.96 -4.24
N THR A 106 -15.65 -12.77 -3.02
CA THR A 106 -15.28 -11.43 -2.54
C THR A 106 -14.14 -10.83 -3.34
N VAL A 107 -13.06 -11.58 -3.59
CA VAL A 107 -11.93 -11.14 -4.45
C VAL A 107 -12.41 -10.82 -5.87
N LYS A 108 -13.32 -11.64 -6.41
CA LYS A 108 -13.92 -11.39 -7.71
C LYS A 108 -14.72 -10.08 -7.72
N ASN A 109 -15.60 -9.89 -6.74
CA ASN A 109 -16.47 -8.72 -6.65
C ASN A 109 -15.66 -7.42 -6.53
N THR A 110 -14.66 -7.39 -5.65
CA THR A 110 -13.77 -6.21 -5.49
C THR A 110 -12.93 -5.95 -6.76
N THR A 111 -12.55 -6.99 -7.49
CA THR A 111 -11.89 -6.86 -8.79
C THR A 111 -12.82 -6.32 -9.88
N GLU A 112 -14.03 -6.87 -9.99
CA GLU A 112 -15.00 -6.50 -11.03
C GLU A 112 -15.54 -5.07 -10.84
N ILE A 113 -15.71 -4.61 -9.60
CA ILE A 113 -16.16 -3.24 -9.34
C ILE A 113 -15.13 -2.20 -9.79
N LEU A 114 -13.83 -2.44 -9.58
CA LEU A 114 -12.77 -1.58 -10.11
C LEU A 114 -12.81 -1.55 -11.64
N ARG A 115 -12.90 -2.72 -12.29
CA ARG A 115 -13.00 -2.82 -13.76
C ARG A 115 -14.24 -2.14 -14.32
N LYS A 116 -15.36 -2.17 -13.59
CA LYS A 116 -16.61 -1.51 -14.00
C LYS A 116 -16.44 0.01 -14.10
N TYR A 117 -15.75 0.63 -13.14
CA TYR A 117 -15.53 2.08 -13.15
C TYR A 117 -14.31 2.51 -13.99
N PHE A 118 -13.33 1.62 -14.13
CA PHE A 118 -12.09 1.85 -14.88
C PHE A 118 -11.87 0.76 -15.95
N PRO A 119 -12.71 0.71 -17.00
CA PRO A 119 -12.67 -0.36 -18.00
C PRO A 119 -11.39 -0.36 -18.85
N ASP A 120 -10.79 0.81 -19.06
CA ASP A 120 -9.64 1.01 -19.94
C ASP A 120 -8.31 1.17 -19.18
N THR A 121 -8.34 1.09 -17.85
CA THR A 121 -7.16 1.28 -16.99
C THR A 121 -6.61 -0.07 -16.54
N PRO A 122 -5.30 -0.33 -16.68
CA PRO A 122 -4.67 -1.50 -16.08
C PRO A 122 -4.84 -1.55 -14.56
N ILE A 123 -5.37 -2.65 -14.04
CA ILE A 123 -5.45 -2.91 -12.59
C ILE A 123 -4.44 -4.01 -12.26
N ILE A 124 -3.53 -3.72 -11.34
CA ILE A 124 -2.50 -4.63 -10.86
C ILE A 124 -2.88 -5.06 -9.45
N TYR A 125 -3.08 -6.36 -9.26
CA TYR A 125 -3.50 -6.96 -8.00
C TYR A 125 -2.33 -7.65 -7.31
N SER A 126 -2.20 -7.49 -6.00
CA SER A 126 -1.34 -8.31 -5.13
C SER A 126 -2.22 -8.99 -4.09
N PRO A 127 -2.07 -10.32 -3.87
CA PRO A 127 -2.92 -11.01 -2.91
C PRO A 127 -2.60 -10.62 -1.48
N GLY A 128 -3.64 -10.39 -0.68
CA GLY A 128 -3.52 -10.19 0.77
C GLY A 128 -3.73 -11.48 1.56
N ASN A 129 -3.44 -11.46 2.86
CA ASN A 129 -3.55 -12.66 3.70
C ASN A 129 -4.98 -13.09 3.99
N HIS A 130 -5.97 -12.20 3.87
CA HIS A 130 -7.40 -12.53 3.93
C HIS A 130 -7.96 -13.07 2.61
N ASP A 131 -7.21 -12.96 1.51
CA ASP A 131 -7.63 -13.47 0.20
C ASP A 131 -7.38 -15.00 0.03
N PHE A 132 -6.96 -15.69 1.10
CA PHE A 132 -6.74 -17.13 1.15
C PHE A 132 -7.68 -17.80 2.16
N TYR A 133 -7.94 -19.10 1.97
CA TYR A 133 -8.72 -19.89 2.93
C TYR A 133 -8.05 -21.22 3.32
N PRO A 134 -7.98 -21.57 4.61
CA PRO A 134 -8.27 -20.73 5.77
C PRO A 134 -7.45 -19.43 5.76
N CYS A 135 -7.93 -18.40 6.44
CA CYS A 135 -7.26 -17.09 6.47
C CYS A 135 -5.78 -17.22 6.88
N HIS A 136 -4.91 -16.43 6.25
CA HIS A 136 -3.45 -16.43 6.38
C HIS A 136 -2.72 -17.70 5.87
N CYS A 137 -3.43 -18.73 5.40
CA CYS A 137 -2.82 -19.96 4.88
C CYS A 137 -2.45 -19.84 3.40
N CYS A 138 -1.20 -19.43 3.13
CA CYS A 138 -0.63 -19.44 1.79
C CYS A 138 0.58 -20.39 1.74
N PRO A 139 0.41 -21.66 1.34
CA PRO A 139 1.54 -22.55 1.13
C PRO A 139 2.41 -22.06 -0.04
N ALA A 140 3.68 -22.48 -0.07
CA ALA A 140 4.52 -22.25 -1.24
C ALA A 140 3.87 -22.82 -2.50
N GLY A 141 3.97 -22.09 -3.61
CA GLY A 141 3.36 -22.47 -4.87
C GLY A 141 4.20 -23.47 -5.68
N PRO A 142 3.64 -24.04 -6.75
CA PRO A 142 2.23 -23.90 -7.16
C PRO A 142 1.27 -24.59 -6.19
N ASN A 143 0.08 -24.03 -6.00
CA ASN A 143 -0.93 -24.60 -5.11
C ASN A 143 -2.36 -24.30 -5.57
N PHE A 144 -3.33 -24.97 -4.94
CA PHE A 144 -4.75 -24.86 -5.27
C PHE A 144 -5.30 -23.42 -5.14
N TRP A 145 -4.90 -22.67 -4.11
CA TRP A 145 -5.38 -21.31 -3.89
C TRP A 145 -4.91 -20.32 -4.94
N LEU A 146 -3.67 -20.43 -5.36
CA LEU A 146 -3.16 -19.61 -6.46
C LEU A 146 -3.95 -19.85 -7.75
N ALA A 147 -4.37 -21.10 -8.01
CA ALA A 147 -5.24 -21.41 -9.15
C ALA A 147 -6.64 -20.79 -9.01
N VAL A 148 -7.25 -20.88 -7.82
CA VAL A 148 -8.57 -20.26 -7.54
C VAL A 148 -8.50 -18.75 -7.71
N LEU A 149 -7.53 -18.09 -7.07
CA LEU A 149 -7.32 -16.64 -7.16
C LEU A 149 -7.04 -16.20 -8.59
N SER A 150 -6.20 -16.94 -9.33
CA SER A 150 -5.90 -16.65 -10.74
C SER A 150 -7.17 -16.65 -11.60
N ASP A 151 -8.15 -17.50 -11.31
CA ASP A 151 -9.43 -17.52 -12.02
C ASP A 151 -10.30 -16.30 -11.69
N GLN A 152 -10.34 -15.86 -10.42
CA GLN A 152 -11.11 -14.68 -10.01
C GLN A 152 -10.57 -13.38 -10.61
N ILE A 153 -9.25 -13.25 -10.69
CA ILE A 153 -8.58 -12.08 -11.27
C ILE A 153 -8.21 -12.27 -12.74
N LYS A 154 -8.64 -13.36 -13.38
CA LYS A 154 -8.32 -13.72 -14.76
C LYS A 154 -8.46 -12.57 -15.77
N PRO A 155 -9.46 -11.68 -15.69
CA PRO A 155 -9.57 -10.56 -16.62
C PRO A 155 -8.43 -9.53 -16.53
N LEU A 156 -7.64 -9.55 -15.45
CA LEU A 156 -6.48 -8.68 -15.24
C LEU A 156 -5.17 -9.25 -15.82
N LEU A 157 -5.14 -10.54 -16.14
CA LEU A 157 -3.90 -11.26 -16.44
C LEU A 157 -3.88 -11.82 -17.87
N ASN A 158 -2.75 -11.60 -18.55
CA ASN A 158 -2.42 -12.34 -19.78
C ASN A 158 -1.90 -13.75 -19.48
N GLU A 159 -1.59 -14.54 -20.51
CA GLU A 159 -1.16 -15.94 -20.35
C GLU A 159 0.17 -16.09 -19.59
N GLU A 160 1.17 -15.25 -19.87
CA GLU A 160 2.46 -15.26 -19.17
C GLU A 160 2.28 -14.92 -17.68
N GLN A 161 1.48 -13.89 -17.40
CA GLN A 161 1.19 -13.45 -16.04
C GLN A 161 0.40 -14.50 -15.24
N ARG A 162 -0.54 -15.19 -15.88
CA ARG A 162 -1.25 -16.32 -15.24
C ARG A 162 -0.29 -17.46 -14.91
N ALA A 163 0.70 -17.74 -15.77
CA ALA A 163 1.68 -18.79 -15.50
C ALA A 163 2.55 -18.47 -14.27
N THR A 164 3.07 -17.25 -14.15
CA THR A 164 3.82 -16.84 -12.95
C THR A 164 2.94 -16.72 -11.70
N PHE A 165 1.70 -16.24 -11.87
CA PHE A 165 0.74 -16.16 -10.77
C PHE A 165 0.40 -17.56 -10.24
N ALA A 166 0.20 -18.55 -11.11
CA ALA A 166 -0.01 -19.94 -10.70
C ALA A 166 1.22 -20.55 -10.00
N GLN A 167 2.43 -20.12 -10.37
CA GLN A 167 3.67 -20.57 -9.76
C GLN A 167 3.85 -20.07 -8.31
N GLY A 168 3.54 -18.80 -8.03
CA GLY A 168 3.82 -18.23 -6.70
C GLY A 168 2.95 -17.07 -6.25
N GLY A 169 1.91 -16.70 -7.01
CA GLY A 169 1.03 -15.55 -6.72
C GLY A 169 1.64 -14.20 -7.08
N TYR A 170 2.73 -14.20 -7.86
CA TYR A 170 3.42 -13.00 -8.33
C TYR A 170 3.40 -12.91 -9.85
N TYR A 171 3.53 -11.70 -10.37
CA TYR A 171 3.66 -11.43 -11.80
C TYR A 171 4.19 -10.01 -12.05
N SER A 172 4.47 -9.67 -13.30
CA SER A 172 4.83 -8.31 -13.68
C SER A 172 4.01 -7.80 -14.86
N THR A 173 3.80 -6.48 -14.88
CA THR A 173 3.15 -5.73 -15.95
C THR A 173 4.06 -4.58 -16.34
N VAL A 174 4.00 -4.16 -17.60
CA VAL A 174 4.69 -2.95 -18.08
C VAL A 174 3.64 -1.93 -18.50
N VAL A 175 3.73 -0.72 -17.93
CA VAL A 175 2.92 0.44 -18.32
C VAL A 175 3.88 1.54 -18.76
N GLY A 176 3.91 1.86 -20.06
CA GLY A 176 4.97 2.69 -20.64
C GLY A 176 6.36 2.09 -20.37
N ASP A 177 7.25 2.88 -19.77
CA ASP A 177 8.60 2.45 -19.38
C ASP A 177 8.72 2.05 -17.89
N LEU A 178 7.57 1.89 -17.21
CA LEU A 178 7.50 1.41 -15.82
C LEU A 178 7.15 -0.08 -15.77
N ARG A 179 8.04 -0.88 -15.18
CA ARG A 179 7.78 -2.29 -14.84
C ARG A 179 7.22 -2.37 -13.42
N ILE A 180 5.98 -2.82 -13.30
CA ILE A 180 5.30 -3.03 -12.03
C ILE A 180 5.42 -4.52 -11.69
N VAL A 181 6.02 -4.84 -10.55
CA VAL A 181 6.23 -6.21 -10.08
C VAL A 181 5.33 -6.44 -8.87
N SER A 182 4.26 -7.21 -9.08
CA SER A 182 3.33 -7.62 -8.02
C SER A 182 3.84 -8.90 -7.36
N LEU A 183 4.03 -8.86 -6.05
CA LEU A 183 4.59 -9.94 -5.23
C LEU A 183 3.53 -10.53 -4.31
N ASN A 184 3.68 -11.83 -4.03
CA ASN A 184 2.96 -12.52 -2.97
C ASN A 184 3.80 -12.50 -1.69
N THR A 185 3.66 -11.44 -0.90
CA THR A 185 4.35 -11.33 0.40
C THR A 185 3.65 -12.07 1.54
N VAL A 186 2.45 -12.61 1.30
CA VAL A 186 1.75 -13.49 2.25
C VAL A 186 2.55 -14.77 2.53
N LEU A 187 3.37 -15.22 1.57
CA LEU A 187 4.33 -16.31 1.76
C LEU A 187 5.26 -16.10 2.96
N TYR A 188 5.56 -14.85 3.28
CA TYR A 188 6.51 -14.51 4.34
C TYR A 188 5.83 -14.06 5.63
N TYR A 189 4.52 -13.87 5.62
CA TYR A 189 3.77 -13.31 6.74
C TYR A 189 3.95 -14.11 8.02
N SER A 190 4.18 -13.43 9.14
CA SER A 190 4.47 -14.06 10.44
C SER A 190 3.33 -14.92 10.98
N GLN A 191 2.09 -14.69 10.53
CA GLN A 191 0.95 -15.54 10.89
C GLN A 191 0.67 -16.68 9.88
N ASN A 192 1.38 -16.73 8.76
CA ASN A 192 1.25 -17.82 7.80
C ASN A 192 1.92 -19.09 8.35
N LYS A 193 1.10 -20.04 8.81
CA LYS A 193 1.59 -21.28 9.43
C LYS A 193 2.16 -22.26 8.41
N ASP A 194 1.79 -22.17 7.14
CA ASP A 194 2.22 -23.10 6.09
C ASP A 194 3.71 -22.93 5.74
N THR A 195 4.22 -21.71 5.88
CA THR A 195 5.61 -21.36 5.57
C THR A 195 6.47 -21.11 6.81
N ALA A 196 5.93 -21.31 8.03
CA ALA A 196 6.62 -21.04 9.29
C ALA A 196 7.95 -21.81 9.48
N LYS A 197 8.09 -22.97 8.81
CA LYS A 197 9.32 -23.78 8.77
C LYS A 197 10.04 -23.74 7.42
N GLY A 198 9.58 -22.89 6.51
CA GLY A 198 10.22 -22.71 5.21
C GLY A 198 11.55 -21.97 5.36
N GLU A 199 12.45 -22.21 4.41
CA GLU A 199 13.74 -21.55 4.30
C GLU A 199 14.03 -21.22 2.84
N GLY A 200 14.90 -20.25 2.59
CA GLY A 200 15.33 -19.89 1.25
C GLY A 200 14.26 -19.17 0.42
N ASP A 201 14.31 -19.39 -0.90
CA ASP A 201 13.46 -18.72 -1.88
C ASP A 201 12.16 -19.48 -2.13
N LEU A 202 11.09 -19.09 -1.43
CA LEU A 202 9.79 -19.73 -1.58
C LEU A 202 9.15 -19.39 -2.93
N SER A 203 8.76 -20.43 -3.66
CA SER A 203 8.13 -20.32 -4.99
C SER A 203 9.00 -19.58 -6.02
N GLU A 204 10.32 -19.52 -5.81
CA GLU A 204 11.28 -18.81 -6.68
C GLU A 204 11.02 -17.29 -6.81
N GLN A 205 10.35 -16.68 -5.82
CA GLN A 205 9.98 -15.27 -5.86
C GLN A 205 11.19 -14.32 -5.82
N TYR A 206 12.27 -14.64 -5.08
CA TYR A 206 13.50 -13.84 -5.11
C TYR A 206 14.21 -13.95 -6.46
N ALA A 207 14.25 -15.14 -7.05
CA ALA A 207 14.77 -15.35 -8.40
C ALA A 207 13.94 -14.57 -9.44
N PHE A 208 12.62 -14.57 -9.30
CA PHE A 208 11.72 -13.77 -10.14
C PHE A 208 12.03 -12.27 -10.03
N VAL A 209 12.12 -11.71 -8.82
CA VAL A 209 12.49 -10.30 -8.61
C VAL A 209 13.80 -9.93 -9.30
N LYS A 210 14.85 -10.75 -9.15
CA LYS A 210 16.15 -10.51 -9.79
C LYS A 210 16.03 -10.52 -11.32
N SER A 211 15.31 -11.50 -11.88
CA SER A 211 15.00 -11.56 -13.31
C SER A 211 14.26 -10.30 -13.79
N GLU A 212 13.30 -9.79 -13.03
CA GLU A 212 12.56 -8.57 -13.40
C GLU A 212 13.44 -7.31 -13.36
N LEU A 213 14.38 -7.22 -12.41
CA LEU A 213 15.38 -6.15 -12.37
C LEU A 213 16.35 -6.22 -13.56
N ASP A 214 16.79 -7.42 -13.95
CA ASP A 214 17.62 -7.63 -15.14
C ASP A 214 16.87 -7.27 -16.43
N LYS A 215 15.59 -7.64 -16.54
CA LYS A 215 14.71 -7.21 -17.64
C LYS A 215 14.58 -5.68 -17.65
N ALA A 216 14.39 -5.05 -16.49
CA ALA A 216 14.30 -3.59 -16.42
C ALA A 216 15.57 -2.91 -16.92
N LYS A 217 16.76 -3.45 -16.59
CA LYS A 217 18.01 -2.98 -17.20
C LYS A 217 18.02 -3.15 -18.71
N LYS A 218 17.70 -4.35 -19.19
CA LYS A 218 17.73 -4.68 -20.62
C LYS A 218 16.83 -3.77 -21.46
N TYR A 219 15.66 -3.43 -20.94
CA TYR A 219 14.66 -2.62 -21.63
C TYR A 219 14.66 -1.14 -21.19
N ASN A 220 15.66 -0.70 -20.42
CA ASN A 220 15.78 0.66 -19.89
C ASN A 220 14.55 1.16 -19.10
N GLN A 221 13.95 0.28 -18.31
CA GLN A 221 12.76 0.57 -17.51
C GLN A 221 13.13 0.97 -16.08
N LYS A 222 12.19 1.65 -15.42
CA LYS A 222 12.14 1.76 -13.95
C LYS A 222 11.24 0.67 -13.37
N VAL A 223 11.38 0.42 -12.08
CA VAL A 223 10.67 -0.66 -11.39
C VAL A 223 9.89 -0.12 -10.20
N LEU A 224 8.61 -0.48 -10.13
CA LEU A 224 7.75 -0.29 -8.97
C LEU A 224 7.43 -1.66 -8.38
N ILE A 225 7.72 -1.87 -7.11
CA ILE A 225 7.40 -3.13 -6.42
C ILE A 225 6.07 -2.94 -5.68
N VAL A 226 5.21 -3.95 -5.75
CA VAL A 226 3.93 -3.96 -5.03
C VAL A 226 3.78 -5.28 -4.31
N GLY A 227 3.34 -5.25 -3.07
CA GLY A 227 2.99 -6.42 -2.28
C GLY A 227 1.92 -6.05 -1.27
N HIS A 228 1.48 -7.02 -0.47
CA HIS A 228 0.49 -6.76 0.58
C HIS A 228 1.17 -6.51 1.92
N VAL A 229 1.70 -7.56 2.55
CA VAL A 229 2.43 -7.48 3.83
C VAL A 229 3.80 -6.81 3.62
N PRO A 230 4.12 -5.71 4.33
CA PRO A 230 5.43 -5.07 4.25
C PRO A 230 6.50 -5.82 5.05
N PRO A 231 7.78 -5.80 4.63
CA PRO A 231 8.88 -6.31 5.45
C PRO A 231 9.17 -5.40 6.65
N GLY A 232 9.99 -5.91 7.57
CA GLY A 232 10.40 -5.21 8.78
C GLY A 232 9.37 -5.33 9.90
N PHE A 233 9.17 -4.21 10.59
CA PHE A 233 8.45 -4.17 11.86
C PHE A 233 7.20 -3.30 11.78
N ASP A 234 6.22 -3.69 12.57
CA ASP A 234 5.11 -2.83 12.92
C ASP A 234 5.63 -1.56 13.64
N CYS A 235 5.19 -0.39 13.17
CA CYS A 235 5.54 0.89 13.78
C CYS A 235 4.89 1.09 15.15
N ASP A 236 3.79 0.40 15.44
CA ASP A 236 3.11 0.42 16.75
C ASP A 236 3.69 -0.59 17.76
N GLY A 237 4.64 -1.40 17.32
CA GLY A 237 5.35 -2.38 18.15
C GLY A 237 4.65 -3.73 18.26
N GLY A 238 3.83 -4.10 17.27
CA GLY A 238 3.34 -5.46 17.01
C GLY A 238 4.41 -6.49 16.61
N GLY A 239 5.67 -6.08 16.47
CA GLY A 239 6.79 -6.99 16.18
C GLY A 239 7.03 -7.18 14.68
N HIS A 240 7.52 -8.36 14.29
CA HIS A 240 7.84 -8.66 12.89
C HIS A 240 6.59 -8.93 12.07
N GLN A 241 6.51 -8.29 10.91
CA GLN A 241 5.49 -8.59 9.92
C GLN A 241 5.78 -9.88 9.16
N PHE A 242 7.05 -10.15 8.87
CA PHE A 242 7.47 -11.42 8.28
C PHE A 242 7.95 -12.41 9.34
N HIS A 243 7.94 -13.70 9.04
CA HIS A 243 8.74 -14.65 9.80
C HIS A 243 10.21 -14.19 9.79
N PRO A 244 10.93 -14.21 10.93
CA PRO A 244 12.29 -13.67 11.03
C PRO A 244 13.26 -14.20 9.98
N GLN A 245 13.12 -15.48 9.58
CA GLN A 245 13.99 -16.09 8.57
C GLN A 245 13.80 -15.54 7.15
N PHE A 246 12.69 -14.87 6.85
CA PHE A 246 12.42 -14.31 5.51
C PHE A 246 12.68 -12.81 5.42
N ASN A 247 12.61 -12.07 6.52
CA ASN A 247 12.75 -10.61 6.51
C ASN A 247 14.06 -10.15 5.85
N VAL A 248 15.20 -10.68 6.33
CA VAL A 248 16.53 -10.30 5.80
C VAL A 248 16.74 -10.80 4.35
N PRO A 249 16.47 -12.07 4.00
CA PRO A 249 16.59 -12.53 2.61
C PRO A 249 15.73 -11.75 1.62
N TYR A 250 14.50 -11.39 2.00
CA TYR A 250 13.62 -10.55 1.18
C TYR A 250 14.27 -9.20 0.88
N LEU A 251 14.72 -8.49 1.92
CA LEU A 251 15.38 -7.19 1.75
C LEU A 251 16.65 -7.30 0.89
N GLN A 252 17.44 -8.36 1.09
CA GLN A 252 18.65 -8.62 0.32
C GLN A 252 18.39 -8.88 -1.16
N ALA A 253 17.23 -9.44 -1.54
CA ALA A 253 16.87 -9.64 -2.94
C ALA A 253 16.85 -8.33 -3.74
N PHE A 254 16.56 -7.20 -3.08
CA PHE A 254 16.60 -5.86 -3.65
C PHE A 254 17.92 -5.14 -3.35
N ASP A 255 18.30 -5.05 -2.07
CA ASP A 255 19.38 -4.18 -1.58
C ASP A 255 20.77 -4.58 -2.10
N THR A 256 20.95 -5.83 -2.52
CA THR A 256 22.22 -6.34 -3.05
C THR A 256 22.24 -6.41 -4.58
N HIS A 257 21.10 -6.17 -5.24
CA HIS A 257 21.03 -6.25 -6.70
C HIS A 257 21.76 -5.06 -7.35
N PRO A 258 22.59 -5.27 -8.39
CA PRO A 258 23.31 -4.18 -9.08
C PRO A 258 22.37 -3.09 -9.64
N GLU A 259 21.15 -3.46 -10.00
CA GLU A 259 20.14 -2.59 -10.61
C GLU A 259 19.14 -1.98 -9.61
N LYS A 260 19.41 -2.06 -8.30
CA LYS A 260 18.48 -1.56 -7.26
C LYS A 260 18.09 -0.09 -7.41
N SER A 261 18.94 0.73 -8.03
CA SER A 261 18.66 2.15 -8.32
C SER A 261 17.57 2.37 -9.40
N ARG A 262 17.13 1.30 -10.07
CA ARG A 262 15.96 1.32 -10.96
C ARG A 262 14.65 1.23 -10.19
N ILE A 263 14.66 0.79 -8.94
CA ILE A 263 13.48 0.74 -8.08
C ILE A 263 13.13 2.17 -7.66
N ILE A 264 11.96 2.65 -8.09
CA ILE A 264 11.49 4.02 -7.77
C ILE A 264 10.71 4.08 -6.46
N GLY A 265 10.23 2.93 -5.99
CA GLY A 265 9.49 2.77 -4.75
C GLY A 265 8.98 1.35 -4.59
N GLN A 266 8.52 1.04 -3.38
CA GLN A 266 7.79 -0.19 -3.10
C GLN A 266 6.49 0.19 -2.39
N ILE A 267 5.41 -0.53 -2.65
CA ILE A 267 4.06 -0.16 -2.22
C ILE A 267 3.39 -1.35 -1.54
N TYR A 268 2.87 -1.13 -0.33
CA TYR A 268 2.28 -2.13 0.56
C TYR A 268 1.00 -1.62 1.23
N GLY A 269 0.26 -2.54 1.86
CA GLY A 269 -0.91 -2.30 2.69
C GLY A 269 -0.78 -3.04 4.02
N HIS A 270 -1.76 -3.88 4.36
CA HIS A 270 -1.77 -4.82 5.49
C HIS A 270 -1.89 -4.21 6.88
N THR A 271 -1.16 -3.13 7.16
CA THR A 271 -1.11 -2.56 8.52
C THR A 271 -2.25 -1.60 8.80
N HIS A 272 -3.10 -1.30 7.81
CA HIS A 272 -4.24 -0.36 7.89
C HIS A 272 -3.86 1.11 8.20
N HIS A 273 -2.57 1.40 8.39
CA HIS A 273 -2.06 2.70 8.83
C HIS A 273 -1.14 3.35 7.80
N ASP A 274 -1.19 4.68 7.72
CA ASP A 274 -0.35 5.47 6.82
C ASP A 274 1.10 5.51 7.33
N SER A 275 2.01 4.84 6.63
CA SER A 275 3.40 4.83 7.05
C SER A 275 4.36 4.63 5.89
N TYR A 276 5.66 4.63 6.20
CA TYR A 276 6.70 4.30 5.25
C TYR A 276 7.86 3.58 5.92
N ARG A 277 8.78 3.00 5.15
CA ARG A 277 10.02 2.42 5.65
C ARG A 277 11.19 2.80 4.75
N LEU A 278 12.35 3.02 5.36
CA LEU A 278 13.58 3.33 4.66
C LEU A 278 14.34 2.03 4.34
N SER A 279 14.52 1.73 3.05
CA SER A 279 15.38 0.62 2.61
C SER A 279 16.87 0.98 2.67
N ASN A 280 17.74 -0.03 2.50
CA ASN A 280 19.19 0.19 2.36
C ASN A 280 19.58 0.46 0.88
N GLY A 281 18.89 1.44 0.28
CA GLY A 281 19.19 1.97 -1.06
C GLY A 281 18.27 1.49 -2.19
N SER A 282 17.26 0.69 -1.90
CA SER A 282 16.22 0.21 -2.85
C SER A 282 14.94 1.06 -2.82
N GLY A 283 15.06 2.36 -2.51
CA GLY A 283 13.95 3.31 -2.45
C GLY A 283 13.21 3.38 -1.12
N VAL A 284 12.01 3.98 -1.13
CA VAL A 284 11.10 4.05 0.02
C VAL A 284 10.04 2.97 -0.12
N LEU A 285 9.70 2.31 0.98
CA LEU A 285 8.56 1.40 1.05
C LEU A 285 7.38 2.20 1.61
N PHE A 286 6.36 2.46 0.81
CA PHE A 286 5.14 3.14 1.23
C PHE A 286 4.13 2.10 1.72
N VAL A 287 3.54 2.35 2.88
CA VAL A 287 2.45 1.56 3.45
C VAL A 287 1.22 2.45 3.46
N ALA A 288 0.16 2.03 2.77
CA ALA A 288 -1.07 2.80 2.69
C ALA A 288 -2.04 2.38 3.81
N PRO A 289 -2.84 3.32 4.32
CA PRO A 289 -3.95 3.00 5.18
C PRO A 289 -5.07 2.28 4.42
N SER A 290 -5.94 1.59 5.17
CA SER A 290 -7.03 0.76 4.64
C SER A 290 -8.30 1.55 4.35
N VAL A 291 -9.09 1.07 3.40
CA VAL A 291 -10.49 1.51 3.23
C VAL A 291 -11.33 1.10 4.43
N ASP A 292 -10.95 -0.03 5.02
CA ASP A 292 -11.58 -0.59 6.19
C ASP A 292 -11.15 0.09 7.51
N PRO A 293 -12.07 0.48 8.42
CA PRO A 293 -11.74 1.18 9.66
C PRO A 293 -11.59 0.22 10.85
N TRP A 294 -11.55 -1.09 10.63
CA TRP A 294 -11.60 -2.08 11.70
C TRP A 294 -10.45 -1.91 12.69
N LEU A 295 -10.84 -1.89 13.96
CA LEU A 295 -9.96 -1.96 15.12
C LEU A 295 -9.60 -3.41 15.39
N ASP A 296 -8.31 -3.76 15.33
CA ASP A 296 -7.87 -5.09 15.75
C ASP A 296 -7.93 -5.25 17.27
N PHE A 297 -8.97 -5.93 17.76
CA PHE A 297 -9.14 -6.27 19.18
C PHE A 297 -8.20 -7.37 19.68
N TRP A 298 -7.55 -8.10 18.76
CA TRP A 298 -6.66 -9.21 19.07
C TRP A 298 -5.20 -8.76 19.16
N ALA A 299 -4.84 -7.67 18.49
CA ALA A 299 -3.53 -7.05 18.61
C ALA A 299 -3.47 -6.07 19.80
N GLN A 300 -2.45 -6.23 20.64
CA GLN A 300 -2.21 -5.29 21.74
C GLN A 300 -1.72 -3.95 21.18
N ASN A 301 -2.41 -2.86 21.52
CA ASN A 301 -2.10 -1.48 21.12
C ASN A 301 -2.34 -1.14 19.64
N GLN A 302 -3.14 -1.92 18.92
CA GLN A 302 -3.68 -1.43 17.64
C GLN A 302 -4.85 -0.49 17.89
N THR A 303 -5.00 0.46 16.99
CA THR A 303 -6.10 1.41 16.95
C THR A 303 -6.70 1.43 15.55
N ALA A 304 -7.97 1.82 15.46
CA ALA A 304 -8.64 2.01 14.19
C ALA A 304 -8.01 3.16 13.41
N ASN A 305 -8.31 3.17 12.12
CA ASN A 305 -8.17 4.30 11.23
C ASN A 305 -9.57 4.76 10.79
N ASN A 306 -9.68 6.02 10.34
CA ASN A 306 -10.81 6.31 9.46
C ASN A 306 -10.62 5.61 8.11
N PRO A 307 -11.72 5.32 7.38
CA PRO A 307 -11.64 4.84 6.01
C PRO A 307 -10.76 5.74 5.15
N ALA A 308 -9.73 5.16 4.55
CA ALA A 308 -8.89 5.79 3.55
C ALA A 308 -9.30 5.31 2.16
N MET A 309 -9.80 6.23 1.34
CA MET A 309 -10.36 5.91 0.03
C MET A 309 -9.36 5.18 -0.88
N ALA A 310 -8.24 5.87 -1.12
CA ALA A 310 -7.13 5.49 -1.96
C ALA A 310 -6.07 6.60 -1.87
N ARG A 311 -4.82 6.23 -2.17
CA ARG A 311 -3.71 7.17 -2.33
C ARG A 311 -3.44 7.39 -3.82
N ARG A 312 -3.37 8.63 -4.28
CA ARG A 312 -2.97 8.97 -5.66
C ARG A 312 -1.52 9.36 -5.69
N PHE A 313 -0.71 8.65 -6.46
CA PHE A 313 0.68 9.01 -6.71
C PHE A 313 0.82 9.76 -8.03
N PHE A 314 1.83 10.64 -8.06
CA PHE A 314 2.25 11.38 -9.24
C PHE A 314 3.69 11.02 -9.55
N TYR A 315 4.01 10.82 -10.82
CA TYR A 315 5.37 10.56 -11.28
C TYR A 315 5.70 11.37 -12.52
N ASP A 316 6.98 11.67 -12.71
CA ASP A 316 7.47 12.39 -13.89
C ASP A 316 7.50 11.44 -15.10
N GLN A 317 6.84 11.77 -16.21
CA GLN A 317 6.79 10.86 -17.35
C GLN A 317 8.12 10.74 -18.12
N ASP A 318 9.05 11.67 -17.93
CA ASP A 318 10.36 11.63 -18.62
C ASP A 318 11.36 10.73 -17.88
N ASN A 319 11.43 10.84 -16.54
CA ASN A 319 12.40 10.11 -15.73
C ASN A 319 11.79 9.05 -14.78
N LEU A 320 10.46 8.96 -14.73
CA LEU A 320 9.66 8.02 -13.96
C LEU A 320 9.86 8.09 -12.44
N ASN A 321 10.50 9.13 -11.92
CA ASN A 321 10.62 9.30 -10.48
C ASN A 321 9.29 9.72 -9.86
N LEU A 322 9.01 9.19 -8.67
CA LEU A 322 7.84 9.57 -7.88
C LEU A 322 7.99 11.01 -7.35
N LEU A 323 7.01 11.85 -7.65
CA LEU A 323 7.00 13.29 -7.36
C LEU A 323 6.30 13.59 -6.04
N LYS A 324 5.07 13.09 -5.88
CA LYS A 324 4.25 13.32 -4.69
C LYS A 324 3.12 12.31 -4.62
N TYR A 325 2.42 12.30 -3.49
CA TYR A 325 1.12 11.65 -3.41
C TYR A 325 0.09 12.51 -2.69
N GLU A 326 -1.17 12.16 -2.90
CA GLU A 326 -2.35 12.72 -2.26
C GLU A 326 -3.08 11.58 -1.55
N GLN A 327 -3.32 11.75 -0.25
CA GLN A 327 -4.09 10.79 0.54
C GLN A 327 -5.53 11.30 0.69
N TYR A 328 -6.50 10.42 0.46
CA TYR A 328 -7.92 10.73 0.61
C TYR A 328 -8.55 9.87 1.69
N TRP A 329 -9.50 10.45 2.41
CA TRP A 329 -10.13 9.84 3.57
C TRP A 329 -11.57 10.33 3.75
N MET A 330 -12.28 9.71 4.69
CA MET A 330 -13.60 10.15 5.15
C MET A 330 -13.64 10.06 6.67
N ASP A 331 -14.17 11.10 7.33
CA ASP A 331 -14.53 10.98 8.75
C ASP A 331 -15.77 10.07 8.87
N LEU A 332 -15.56 8.84 9.36
CA LEU A 332 -16.62 7.83 9.47
C LEU A 332 -17.71 8.27 10.45
N THR A 333 -17.33 8.99 11.51
CA THR A 333 -18.27 9.50 12.51
C THR A 333 -19.20 10.52 11.88
N LEU A 334 -18.65 11.50 11.16
CA LEU A 334 -19.44 12.53 10.48
C LEU A 334 -20.27 11.93 9.33
N ALA A 335 -19.74 10.93 8.63
CA ALA A 335 -20.48 10.26 7.57
C ALA A 335 -21.74 9.57 8.10
N ASN A 336 -21.61 8.84 9.21
CA ASN A 336 -22.73 8.19 9.89
C ASN A 336 -23.71 9.20 10.50
N LEU A 337 -23.24 10.32 11.07
CA LEU A 337 -24.11 11.34 11.66
C LEU A 337 -24.91 12.12 10.62
N ASN A 338 -24.33 12.35 9.43
CA ASN A 338 -24.94 13.15 8.38
C ASN A 338 -25.64 12.31 7.30
N ASP A 339 -25.68 10.99 7.46
CA ASP A 339 -26.15 10.04 6.46
C ASP A 339 -25.54 10.28 5.06
N LYS A 340 -24.27 10.69 5.01
CA LYS A 340 -23.57 11.00 3.76
C LYS A 340 -22.08 10.67 3.83
N ILE A 341 -21.62 9.83 2.90
CA ILE A 341 -20.19 9.66 2.62
C ILE A 341 -19.66 10.94 1.95
N ASP A 342 -18.60 11.50 2.52
CA ASP A 342 -17.89 12.67 1.97
C ASP A 342 -16.38 12.40 1.97
N TRP A 343 -15.88 11.88 0.85
CA TRP A 343 -14.46 11.65 0.64
C TRP A 343 -13.73 12.96 0.37
N GLN A 344 -12.70 13.25 1.18
CA GLN A 344 -11.95 14.49 1.17
C GLN A 344 -10.45 14.22 1.03
N LEU A 345 -9.72 15.22 0.52
CA LEU A 345 -8.26 15.21 0.56
C LEU A 345 -7.82 15.35 2.02
N GLU A 346 -7.04 14.39 2.51
CA GLU A 346 -6.45 14.45 3.85
C GLU A 346 -5.21 15.36 3.84
N TYR A 347 -4.23 15.00 3.01
CA TYR A 347 -3.00 15.76 2.85
C TYR A 347 -2.31 15.44 1.52
N GLN A 348 -1.33 16.27 1.18
CA GLN A 348 -0.43 16.07 0.06
C GLN A 348 1.00 16.05 0.59
N SER A 349 1.82 15.13 0.10
CA SER A 349 3.20 14.97 0.59
C SER A 349 4.07 16.23 0.36
N ASP A 350 3.75 17.03 -0.66
CA ASP A 350 4.47 18.26 -1.05
C ASP A 350 3.93 19.55 -0.38
N LYS A 351 2.93 19.41 0.49
CA LYS A 351 2.33 20.52 1.27
C LYS A 351 2.56 20.33 2.76
N ALA A 352 2.00 21.24 3.56
CA ALA A 352 1.95 21.05 5.01
C ALA A 352 1.34 19.68 5.35
N PRO A 353 1.86 18.97 6.36
CA PRO A 353 2.93 19.40 7.27
C PRO A 353 4.35 19.08 6.77
N PHE A 354 4.52 18.24 5.74
CA PHE A 354 5.81 17.64 5.39
C PHE A 354 6.67 18.46 4.43
N TYR A 355 6.04 19.13 3.46
CA TYR A 355 6.70 19.91 2.39
C TYR A 355 7.83 19.12 1.70
N LEU A 356 7.57 17.85 1.35
CA LEU A 356 8.54 17.02 0.65
C LEU A 356 8.76 17.55 -0.76
N PRO A 357 10.03 17.68 -1.23
CA PRO A 357 10.30 18.12 -2.59
C PRO A 357 10.03 17.03 -3.63
N ASP A 358 10.17 15.76 -3.23
CA ASP A 358 9.91 14.57 -4.02
C ASP A 358 9.69 13.36 -3.10
N LEU A 359 9.40 12.19 -3.67
CA LEU A 359 9.26 10.94 -2.92
C LEU A 359 10.55 10.09 -2.89
N SER A 360 11.72 10.73 -3.06
CA SER A 360 13.00 10.02 -3.03
C SER A 360 13.38 9.54 -1.63
N LEU A 361 14.24 8.51 -1.58
CA LEU A 361 14.81 8.02 -0.33
C LEU A 361 15.51 9.13 0.48
N LYS A 362 16.17 10.08 -0.20
CA LYS A 362 16.82 11.22 0.45
C LYS A 362 15.82 12.13 1.15
N SER A 363 14.68 12.42 0.52
CA SER A 363 13.61 13.25 1.09
C SER A 363 13.01 12.60 2.34
N PHE A 364 12.76 11.28 2.29
CA PHE A 364 12.23 10.55 3.44
C PHE A 364 13.26 10.34 4.58
N ILE A 365 14.55 10.19 4.29
CA ILE A 365 15.61 10.22 5.32
C ILE A 365 15.57 11.56 6.07
N ASN A 366 15.47 12.68 5.33
CA ASN A 366 15.39 14.01 5.92
C ASN A 366 14.10 14.21 6.72
N LEU A 367 12.95 13.72 6.22
CA LEU A 367 11.70 13.72 6.97
C LEU A 367 11.84 12.97 8.29
N THR A 368 12.38 11.74 8.27
CA THR A 368 12.55 10.95 9.49
C THR A 368 13.45 11.64 10.50
N TYR A 369 14.53 12.30 10.05
CA TYR A 369 15.36 13.13 10.94
C TYR A 369 14.58 14.29 11.56
N LYS A 370 13.73 14.97 10.79
CA LYS A 370 12.86 16.03 11.34
C LYS A 370 11.83 15.46 12.33
N LEU A 371 11.17 14.35 12.01
CA LEU A 371 10.22 13.67 12.91
C LEU A 371 10.87 13.28 14.25
N GLU A 372 12.14 12.86 14.23
CA GLU A 372 12.90 12.53 15.44
C GLU A 372 13.08 13.77 16.34
N ASN A 373 13.33 14.95 15.75
CA ASN A 373 13.74 16.17 16.48
C ASN A 373 12.66 17.25 16.65
N ASP A 374 11.54 17.16 15.93
CA ASP A 374 10.42 18.09 15.98
C ASP A 374 9.16 17.35 16.45
N LEU A 375 8.71 17.66 17.67
CA LEU A 375 7.53 17.03 18.26
C LEU A 375 6.24 17.43 17.56
N VAL A 376 6.11 18.68 17.11
CA VAL A 376 4.89 19.14 16.44
C VAL A 376 4.75 18.47 15.08
N LEU A 377 5.85 18.34 14.33
CA LEU A 377 5.83 17.60 13.07
C LEU A 377 5.53 16.12 13.30
N PHE A 378 6.10 15.52 14.35
CA PHE A 378 5.81 14.14 14.71
C PHE A 378 4.35 13.92 15.07
N ASP A 379 3.74 14.79 15.89
CA ASP A 379 2.34 14.69 16.26
C ASP A 379 1.42 14.80 15.03
N ASN A 380 1.76 15.67 14.08
CA ASN A 380 1.05 15.74 12.80
C ASN A 380 1.18 14.44 11.98
N TYR A 381 2.40 13.88 11.86
CA TYR A 381 2.60 12.58 11.22
C TYR A 381 1.79 11.48 11.91
N TYR A 382 1.79 11.47 13.24
CA TYR A 382 1.14 10.43 14.02
C TYR A 382 -0.38 10.50 13.95
N ASN A 383 -0.98 11.70 13.85
CA ASN A 383 -2.41 11.84 13.55
C ASN A 383 -2.77 11.31 12.14
N LEU A 384 -1.91 11.59 11.14
CA LEU A 384 -2.08 11.08 9.78
C LEU A 384 -1.87 9.57 9.68
N HIS A 385 -1.02 8.99 10.53
CA HIS A 385 -0.77 7.55 10.61
C HIS A 385 -2.08 6.76 10.76
N TYR A 386 -3.03 7.30 11.51
CA TYR A 386 -4.36 6.69 11.73
C TYR A 386 -5.48 7.39 11.00
N VAL A 387 -5.15 8.13 9.94
CA VAL A 387 -6.14 8.77 9.07
C VAL A 387 -7.07 9.68 9.89
N GLN A 388 -6.49 10.54 10.74
CA GLN A 388 -7.23 11.44 11.65
C GLN A 388 -8.17 10.74 12.65
N TYR A 389 -7.99 9.43 12.93
CA TYR A 389 -8.81 8.75 13.93
C TYR A 389 -8.66 9.44 15.30
N PRO A 390 -9.78 9.80 15.98
CA PRO A 390 -9.70 10.51 17.26
C PRO A 390 -9.09 9.63 18.35
N GLN A 391 -8.20 10.21 19.18
CA GLN A 391 -7.61 9.64 20.43
C GLN A 391 -6.27 8.91 20.31
N ILE A 392 -5.18 9.59 19.96
CA ILE A 392 -3.87 8.93 19.99
C ILE A 392 -2.76 9.86 20.51
N GLN A 393 -2.54 9.79 21.82
CA GLN A 393 -1.39 10.44 22.46
C GLN A 393 -0.18 9.51 22.35
N CYS A 394 0.87 9.96 21.66
CA CYS A 394 2.12 9.22 21.57
C CYS A 394 3.12 9.72 22.61
N ASN A 395 3.39 8.91 23.63
CA ASN A 395 4.47 9.21 24.57
C ASN A 395 5.85 8.97 23.93
N SER A 396 6.93 9.26 24.67
CA SER A 396 8.31 9.10 24.18
C SER A 396 8.64 7.67 23.73
N LEU A 397 8.09 6.65 24.39
CA LEU A 397 8.28 5.24 24.02
C LEU A 397 7.56 4.91 22.70
N CYS A 398 6.33 5.39 22.54
CA CYS A 398 5.57 5.28 21.29
C CYS A 398 6.34 5.95 20.15
N LYS A 399 6.80 7.20 20.32
CA LYS A 399 7.55 7.94 19.30
C LYS A 399 8.81 7.18 18.90
N LYS A 400 9.51 6.63 19.89
CA LYS A 400 10.71 5.82 19.65
C LYS A 400 10.41 4.57 18.82
N LYS A 401 9.35 3.81 19.13
CA LYS A 401 8.94 2.64 18.34
C LYS A 401 8.63 3.02 16.89
N GLN A 402 7.84 4.08 16.70
CA GLN A 402 7.50 4.63 15.39
C GLN A 402 8.78 4.96 14.60
N ILE A 403 9.67 5.80 15.15
CA ILE A 403 10.93 6.19 14.50
C ILE A 403 11.82 4.98 14.19
N CYS A 404 11.94 4.00 15.09
CA CYS A 404 12.72 2.80 14.83
C CYS A 404 12.13 1.95 13.71
N GLY A 405 10.80 1.79 13.67
CA GLY A 405 10.09 1.10 12.60
C GLY A 405 10.30 1.78 11.24
N LEU A 406 10.26 3.11 11.19
CA LEU A 406 10.54 3.87 9.95
C LEU A 406 11.99 3.67 9.44
N LYS A 407 12.97 3.65 10.36
CA LYS A 407 14.41 3.69 10.02
C LYS A 407 15.02 2.32 9.72
N TYR A 408 14.59 1.28 10.42
CA TYR A 408 15.35 0.03 10.50
C TYR A 408 14.49 -1.17 10.14
N LEU A 409 14.73 -1.70 8.95
CA LEU A 409 14.11 -2.93 8.46
C LEU A 409 14.86 -4.20 8.88
N TYR A 410 16.15 -4.08 9.24
CA TYR A 410 16.99 -5.20 9.66
C TYR A 410 16.97 -5.36 11.18
N ASP A 411 16.80 -6.60 11.63
CA ASP A 411 16.56 -6.96 13.03
C ASP A 411 17.60 -6.41 14.00
N SER A 412 18.88 -6.51 13.64
CA SER A 412 19.97 -6.07 14.50
C SER A 412 19.96 -4.58 14.78
N ASP A 413 19.51 -3.77 13.81
CA ASP A 413 19.53 -2.31 13.94
C ASP A 413 18.23 -1.79 14.56
N TYR A 414 17.09 -2.42 14.26
CA TYR A 414 15.83 -2.16 14.94
C TYR A 414 15.95 -2.41 16.46
N GLU A 415 16.51 -3.56 16.86
CA GLU A 415 16.66 -3.88 18.28
C GLU A 415 17.63 -2.96 19.02
N LYS A 416 18.70 -2.48 18.36
CA LYS A 416 19.58 -1.46 18.93
C LYS A 416 18.84 -0.13 19.10
N CYS A 417 18.07 0.29 18.09
CA CYS A 417 17.30 1.52 18.14
C CYS A 417 16.26 1.49 19.26
N ARG A 418 15.55 0.37 19.45
CA ARG A 418 14.51 0.26 20.47
C ARG A 418 15.09 0.31 21.91
N LYS A 419 16.30 -0.21 22.11
CA LYS A 419 16.97 -0.30 23.42
C LYS A 419 17.66 0.99 23.86
N ASN A 420 18.28 1.73 22.94
CA ASN A 420 19.00 2.98 23.21
C ASN A 420 18.08 4.17 23.06
#